data_AF-H6QD34-F1
#
_entry.id   AF-H6QD34-F1
#
_cell.length_a   1.000
_cell.length_b   1.000
_cell.length_c   1.000
_cell.angle_alpha   90.00
_cell.angle_beta   90.00
_cell.angle_gamma   90.00
#
_symmetry.space_group_name_H-M   'P 1'
#
loop_
_entity.id
_entity.type
_entity.pdbx_description
1 polymer ?
#
loop_
_entity_poly.entity_id
_entity_poly.type
_entity_poly.pdbx_seq_one_letter_code
_entity_poly.pdbx_strand_id
1 'polypeptide(L)'
;MSFEKALSAVRALIAKELVVRGLSVNETAKLLGLTPAAVSMYISGKRGGELVQELARDERVMALIRSHAEIAAEEAKKGVKKPLDLTELAKVVANIIAQRAPQTALEDVIRERIRLEQETATRAMAYSYRVRNPLVRALFMQIATDSLRHAEILTMILDYLSGRLKAEGVDLGDEELEALAAEEGAMRESIAELYKVDDPVVRALILSIELDEQKHYQLVKTLQLAARRG
;
A
#
# COMPACT_ATOMS: atom_id res chain seq x y z
N MET A 1 -6.57 11.97 -13.51
CA MET A 1 -5.56 13.05 -13.62
C MET A 1 -5.39 13.40 -15.10
N SER A 2 -5.23 14.67 -15.51
CA SER A 2 -5.23 15.00 -16.95
C SER A 2 -3.90 14.62 -17.62
N PHE A 3 -3.97 14.02 -18.80
CA PHE A 3 -2.85 13.71 -19.70
C PHE A 3 -1.90 14.91 -19.87
N GLU A 4 -2.44 16.13 -19.90
CA GLU A 4 -1.67 17.37 -20.01
C GLU A 4 -0.68 17.59 -18.86
N LYS A 5 -1.06 17.24 -17.61
CA LYS A 5 -0.16 17.33 -16.46
C LYS A 5 0.98 16.33 -16.57
N ALA A 6 0.69 15.09 -16.98
CA ALA A 6 1.72 14.08 -17.22
C ALA A 6 2.67 14.50 -18.34
N LEU A 7 2.15 15.01 -19.46
CA LEU A 7 2.96 15.50 -20.58
C LEU A 7 3.88 16.66 -20.15
N SER A 8 3.37 17.60 -19.35
CA SER A 8 4.20 18.69 -18.82
C SER A 8 5.30 18.18 -17.89
N ALA A 9 5.02 17.18 -17.06
CA ALA A 9 6.00 16.60 -16.15
C ALA A 9 7.08 15.79 -16.88
N VAL A 10 6.67 14.98 -17.86
CA VAL A 10 7.59 14.23 -18.75
C VAL A 10 8.51 15.20 -19.50
N ARG A 11 7.97 16.27 -20.08
CA ARG A 11 8.78 17.31 -20.74
C ARG A 11 9.83 17.90 -19.80
N ALA A 12 9.46 18.16 -18.55
CA ALA A 12 10.38 18.72 -17.57
C ALA A 12 11.50 17.74 -17.20
N LEU A 13 11.17 16.47 -17.00
CA LEU A 13 12.14 15.42 -16.66
C LEU A 13 13.09 15.12 -17.83
N ILE A 14 12.56 14.99 -19.06
CA ILE A 14 13.39 14.82 -20.27
C ILE A 14 14.31 16.03 -20.47
N ALA A 15 13.81 17.26 -20.31
CA ALA A 15 14.64 18.45 -20.43
C ALA A 15 15.81 18.45 -19.43
N LYS A 16 15.58 18.02 -18.18
CA LYS A 16 16.64 17.88 -17.17
C LYS A 16 17.66 16.82 -17.58
N GLU A 17 17.21 15.65 -18.02
CA GLU A 17 18.11 14.56 -18.44
C GLU A 17 18.97 14.92 -19.66
N LEU A 18 18.41 15.66 -20.62
CA LEU A 18 19.13 16.13 -21.81
C LEU A 18 20.22 17.14 -21.43
N VAL A 19 19.93 18.09 -20.54
CA VAL A 19 20.93 19.07 -20.06
C VAL A 19 22.01 18.39 -19.23
N VAL A 20 21.65 17.42 -18.38
CA VAL A 20 22.62 16.60 -17.64
C VAL A 20 23.55 15.83 -18.59
N ARG A 21 23.06 15.47 -19.78
CA ARG A 21 23.84 14.82 -20.85
C ARG A 21 24.67 15.78 -21.71
N GLY A 22 24.72 17.06 -21.33
CA GLY A 22 25.60 18.06 -21.96
C GLY A 22 24.96 18.85 -23.10
N LEU A 23 23.65 18.70 -23.36
CA LEU A 23 22.97 19.55 -24.32
C LEU A 23 22.72 20.94 -23.74
N SER A 24 22.90 21.98 -24.54
CA SER A 24 22.55 23.34 -24.15
C SER A 24 21.02 23.51 -24.02
N VAL A 25 20.61 24.56 -23.30
CA VAL A 25 19.20 24.97 -23.20
C VAL A 25 18.57 25.19 -24.58
N ASN A 26 19.33 25.75 -25.53
CA ASN A 26 18.85 26.02 -26.89
C ASN A 26 18.69 24.75 -27.72
N GLU A 27 19.61 23.80 -27.62
CA GLU A 27 19.50 22.49 -28.28
C GLU A 27 18.33 21.70 -27.72
N THR A 28 18.20 21.68 -26.39
CA THR A 28 17.09 21.04 -25.68
C THR A 28 15.75 21.65 -26.09
N ALA A 29 15.66 22.98 -26.20
CA ALA A 29 14.45 23.67 -26.63
C ALA A 29 14.04 23.27 -28.05
N LYS A 30 15.00 23.21 -28.99
CA LYS A 30 14.75 22.77 -30.36
C LYS A 30 14.28 21.32 -30.41
N LEU A 31 14.96 20.42 -29.69
CA LEU A 31 14.61 18.99 -29.65
C LEU A 31 13.22 18.74 -29.07
N LEU A 32 12.80 19.52 -28.07
CA LEU A 32 11.49 19.34 -27.44
C LEU A 32 10.38 20.14 -28.12
N GLY A 33 10.69 20.95 -29.14
CA GLY A 33 9.72 21.87 -29.76
C GLY A 33 9.21 22.93 -28.78
N LEU A 34 10.09 23.41 -27.89
CA LEU A 34 9.78 24.39 -26.82
C LEU A 34 10.60 25.67 -27.00
N THR A 35 10.29 26.69 -26.19
CA THR A 35 11.14 27.88 -26.10
C THR A 35 12.30 27.67 -25.10
N PRO A 36 13.47 28.31 -25.28
CA PRO A 36 14.56 28.28 -24.30
C PRO A 36 14.11 28.67 -22.89
N ALA A 37 13.23 29.68 -22.78
CA ALA A 37 12.64 30.09 -21.51
C ALA A 37 11.84 28.97 -20.83
N ALA A 38 11.04 28.20 -21.60
CA ALA A 38 10.29 27.07 -21.05
C ALA A 38 11.22 25.98 -20.51
N VAL A 39 12.32 25.70 -21.21
CA VAL A 39 13.36 24.75 -20.75
C VAL A 39 14.04 25.25 -19.47
N SER A 40 14.45 26.52 -19.41
CA SER A 40 15.02 27.11 -18.19
C SER A 40 14.07 27.03 -17.00
N MET A 41 12.76 27.21 -17.21
CA MET A 41 11.76 27.05 -16.16
C MET A 41 11.62 25.61 -15.66
N TYR A 42 11.75 24.61 -16.54
CA TYR A 42 11.77 23.20 -16.14
C TYR A 42 13.02 22.83 -15.34
N ILE A 43 14.20 23.29 -15.80
CA ILE A 43 15.47 23.02 -15.13
C ILE A 43 15.49 23.65 -13.73
N SER A 44 15.07 24.92 -13.62
CA SER A 44 15.02 25.64 -12.34
C SER A 44 13.93 25.15 -11.37
N GLY A 45 13.11 24.17 -11.76
CA GLY A 45 12.04 23.63 -10.93
C GLY A 45 10.84 24.55 -10.74
N LYS A 46 10.84 25.74 -11.37
CA LYS A 46 9.74 26.72 -11.31
C LYS A 46 8.51 26.29 -12.13
N ARG A 47 8.63 25.23 -12.95
CA ARG A 47 7.56 24.67 -13.77
C ARG A 47 7.65 23.14 -13.72
N GLY A 48 6.53 22.48 -13.44
CA GLY A 48 6.46 21.02 -13.22
C GLY A 48 5.89 20.59 -11.86
N GLY A 49 5.98 21.44 -10.84
CA GLY A 49 5.32 21.27 -9.54
C GLY A 49 5.69 19.98 -8.79
N GLU A 50 4.85 19.60 -7.83
CA GLU A 50 5.02 18.38 -7.00
C GLU A 50 5.08 17.10 -7.84
N LEU A 51 4.31 17.03 -8.93
CA LEU A 51 4.27 15.84 -9.81
C LEU A 51 5.62 15.52 -10.43
N VAL A 52 6.42 16.51 -10.82
CA VAL A 52 7.78 16.27 -11.33
C VAL A 52 8.68 15.68 -10.25
N GLN A 53 8.53 16.11 -8.99
CA GLN A 53 9.32 15.55 -7.89
C GLN A 53 8.89 14.13 -7.54
N GLU A 54 7.59 13.86 -7.54
CA GLU A 54 7.03 12.53 -7.32
C GLU A 54 7.52 11.54 -8.38
N LEU A 55 7.40 11.91 -9.66
CA LEU A 55 7.85 11.09 -10.77
C LEU A 55 9.37 10.88 -10.79
N ALA A 56 10.16 11.87 -10.36
CA ALA A 56 11.60 11.74 -10.25
C ALA A 56 12.05 10.70 -9.21
N ARG A 57 11.17 10.31 -8.28
CA ARG A 57 11.42 9.26 -7.27
C ARG A 57 10.92 7.88 -7.70
N ASP A 58 10.16 7.77 -8.79
CA ASP A 58 9.75 6.47 -9.34
C ASP A 58 10.82 5.95 -10.31
N GLU A 59 11.52 4.90 -9.91
CA GLU A 59 12.61 4.31 -10.69
C GLU A 59 12.14 3.76 -12.05
N ARG A 60 10.90 3.27 -12.15
CA ARG A 60 10.34 2.76 -13.40
C ARG A 60 10.07 3.91 -14.37
N VAL A 61 9.52 5.01 -13.86
CA VAL A 61 9.31 6.22 -14.66
C VAL A 61 10.65 6.80 -15.09
N MET A 62 11.60 6.93 -14.17
CA MET A 62 12.92 7.47 -14.50
C MET A 62 13.70 6.58 -15.47
N ALA A 63 13.55 5.25 -15.43
CA ALA A 63 14.11 4.37 -16.45
C ALA A 63 13.56 4.68 -17.85
N LEU A 64 12.24 4.86 -17.98
CA LEU A 64 11.61 5.25 -19.24
C LEU A 64 12.08 6.62 -19.73
N ILE A 65 12.14 7.61 -18.82
CA ILE A 65 12.62 8.96 -19.12
C ILE A 65 14.08 8.92 -19.60
N ARG A 66 14.97 8.24 -18.88
CA ARG A 66 16.40 8.16 -19.23
C ARG A 66 16.61 7.47 -20.57
N SER A 67 15.88 6.38 -20.84
CA SER A 67 15.93 5.69 -22.14
C SER A 67 15.50 6.59 -23.30
N HIS A 68 14.41 7.35 -23.14
CA HIS A 68 13.97 8.29 -24.18
C HIS A 68 14.92 9.48 -24.33
N ALA A 69 15.48 9.99 -23.24
CA ALA A 69 16.47 11.08 -23.28
C ALA A 69 17.77 10.64 -23.97
N GLU A 70 18.20 9.40 -23.78
CA GLU A 70 19.36 8.83 -24.45
C GLU A 70 19.16 8.74 -25.97
N ILE A 71 18.03 8.18 -26.41
CA ILE A 71 17.66 8.12 -27.84
C ILE A 71 17.66 9.53 -28.45
N ALA A 72 17.01 10.47 -27.77
CA ALA A 72 16.91 11.86 -28.23
C ALA A 72 18.28 12.56 -28.31
N ALA A 73 19.18 12.32 -27.35
CA ALA A 73 20.52 12.88 -27.37
C ALA A 73 21.37 12.31 -28.53
N GLU A 74 21.23 11.02 -28.83
CA GLU A 74 21.91 10.39 -29.96
C GLU A 74 21.39 10.87 -31.31
N GLU A 75 20.08 11.06 -31.44
CA GLU A 75 19.47 11.66 -32.65
C GLU A 75 19.92 13.11 -32.86
N ALA A 76 20.06 13.88 -31.78
CA ALA A 76 20.58 15.24 -31.84
C ALA A 76 22.01 15.31 -32.37
N LYS A 77 22.90 14.42 -31.91
CA LYS A 77 24.28 14.30 -32.42
C LYS A 77 24.33 13.95 -33.91
N LYS A 78 23.37 13.16 -34.38
CA LYS A 78 23.22 12.78 -35.81
C LYS A 78 22.61 13.89 -36.67
N GLY A 79 22.32 15.06 -36.10
CA GLY A 79 21.81 16.22 -36.83
C GLY A 79 20.31 16.15 -37.15
N VAL A 80 19.55 15.26 -36.49
CA VAL A 80 18.10 15.17 -36.65
C VAL A 80 17.45 16.44 -36.09
N LYS A 81 16.63 17.12 -36.91
CA LYS A 81 16.01 18.41 -36.55
C LYS A 81 14.52 18.31 -36.19
N LYS A 82 13.95 17.11 -36.13
CA LYS A 82 12.53 16.93 -35.82
C LYS A 82 12.31 17.00 -34.31
N PRO A 83 11.29 17.75 -33.84
CA PRO A 83 10.90 17.71 -32.43
C PRO A 83 10.52 16.30 -31.99
N LEU A 84 10.97 15.93 -30.80
CA LEU A 84 10.64 14.67 -30.14
C LEU A 84 9.16 14.65 -29.77
N ASP A 85 8.46 13.60 -30.19
CA ASP A 85 7.10 13.34 -29.75
C ASP A 85 7.10 12.60 -28.42
N LEU A 86 6.64 13.28 -27.37
CA LEU A 86 6.56 12.74 -26.01
C LEU A 86 5.16 12.23 -25.64
N THR A 87 4.24 12.18 -26.61
CA THR A 87 2.83 11.83 -26.36
C THR A 87 2.68 10.42 -25.83
N GLU A 88 3.31 9.43 -26.46
CA GLU A 88 3.21 8.03 -26.02
C GLU A 88 3.87 7.81 -24.65
N LEU A 89 5.05 8.40 -24.44
CA LEU A 89 5.70 8.37 -23.12
C LEU A 89 4.80 9.01 -22.05
N ALA A 90 4.17 10.14 -22.35
CA ALA A 90 3.24 10.80 -21.43
C ALA A 90 1.99 9.97 -21.15
N LYS A 91 1.46 9.21 -22.12
CA LYS A 91 0.35 8.27 -21.90
C LYS A 91 0.77 7.12 -20.98
N VAL A 92 1.95 6.53 -21.21
CA VAL A 92 2.49 5.46 -20.36
C VAL A 92 2.68 5.96 -18.92
N VAL A 93 3.29 7.14 -18.75
CA VAL A 93 3.47 7.75 -17.42
C VAL A 93 2.13 8.09 -16.78
N ALA A 94 1.17 8.62 -17.53
CA ALA A 94 -0.19 8.89 -17.03
C ALA A 94 -0.88 7.60 -16.53
N ASN A 95 -0.71 6.48 -17.23
CA ASN A 95 -1.24 5.18 -16.80
C ASN A 95 -0.55 4.67 -15.53
N ILE A 96 0.77 4.79 -15.41
CA ILE A 96 1.51 4.42 -14.19
C ILE A 96 1.01 5.23 -12.99
N ILE A 97 0.81 6.53 -13.17
CA ILE A 97 0.25 7.41 -12.12
C ILE A 97 -1.19 7.00 -11.78
N ALA A 98 -2.02 6.73 -12.79
CA ALA A 98 -3.41 6.33 -12.59
C ALA A 98 -3.55 5.00 -11.85
N GLN A 99 -2.61 4.07 -12.05
CA GLN A 99 -2.54 2.80 -11.32
C GLN A 99 -2.01 2.98 -9.89
N ARG A 100 -1.15 3.97 -9.66
CA ARG A 100 -0.62 4.29 -8.32
C ARG A 100 -1.64 4.95 -7.41
N ALA A 101 -2.44 5.90 -7.91
CA ALA A 101 -3.34 6.68 -7.07
C ALA A 101 -4.33 5.84 -6.21
N PRO A 102 -4.93 4.75 -6.73
CA PRO A 102 -5.74 3.84 -5.90
C PRO A 102 -4.92 3.07 -4.87
N GLN A 103 -3.70 2.66 -5.23
CA GLN A 103 -2.82 1.89 -4.35
C GLN A 103 -2.30 2.74 -3.20
N THR A 104 -1.87 3.97 -3.46
CA THR A 104 -1.44 4.92 -2.41
C THR A 104 -2.59 5.29 -1.48
N ALA A 105 -3.81 5.48 -2.02
CA ALA A 105 -4.99 5.75 -1.19
C ALA A 105 -5.32 4.58 -0.23
N LEU A 106 -5.16 3.33 -0.70
CA LEU A 106 -5.36 2.16 0.14
C LEU A 106 -4.25 2.02 1.20
N GLU A 107 -2.98 2.23 0.82
CA GLU A 107 -1.86 2.21 1.76
C GLU A 107 -2.04 3.26 2.88
N ASP A 108 -2.49 4.46 2.54
CA ASP A 108 -2.75 5.53 3.51
C ASP A 108 -3.85 5.15 4.50
N VAL A 109 -4.93 4.51 4.03
CA VAL A 109 -6.01 3.99 4.88
C VAL A 109 -5.47 2.92 5.84
N ILE A 110 -4.63 2.00 5.36
CA ILE A 110 -4.03 0.96 6.19
C ILE A 110 -3.10 1.57 7.25
N ARG A 111 -2.26 2.54 6.88
CA ARG A 111 -1.36 3.24 7.82
C ARG A 111 -2.12 3.97 8.91
N GLU A 112 -3.19 4.67 8.56
CA GLU A 112 -4.04 5.34 9.55
C GLU A 112 -4.72 4.32 10.46
N ARG A 113 -5.18 3.19 9.91
CA ARG A 113 -5.77 2.13 10.72
C ARG A 113 -4.75 1.53 11.70
N ILE A 114 -3.51 1.26 11.28
CA ILE A 114 -2.42 0.81 12.18
C ILE A 114 -2.24 1.79 13.36
N ARG A 115 -2.22 3.09 13.07
CA ARG A 115 -2.09 4.13 14.10
C ARG A 115 -3.24 4.06 15.11
N LEU A 116 -4.48 3.92 14.63
CA LEU A 116 -5.68 3.82 15.48
C LEU A 116 -5.68 2.55 16.35
N GLU A 117 -5.23 1.42 15.81
CA GLU A 117 -5.10 0.16 16.57
C GLU A 117 -4.05 0.31 17.69
N GLN A 118 -2.88 0.90 17.41
CA GLN A 118 -1.84 1.16 18.42
C GLN A 118 -2.31 2.14 19.52
N GLU A 119 -3.05 3.18 19.15
CA GLU A 119 -3.65 4.12 20.10
C GLU A 119 -4.71 3.43 20.99
N THR A 120 -5.51 2.53 20.40
CA THR A 120 -6.51 1.74 21.12
C THR A 120 -5.85 0.76 22.08
N ALA A 121 -4.79 0.07 21.66
CA ALA A 121 -4.00 -0.82 22.53
C ALA A 121 -3.46 -0.07 23.75
N THR A 122 -2.84 1.10 23.51
CA THR A 122 -2.27 1.94 24.57
C THR A 122 -3.34 2.37 25.58
N ARG A 123 -4.50 2.83 25.11
CA ARG A 123 -5.61 3.25 25.98
C ARG A 123 -6.20 2.08 26.76
N ALA A 124 -6.43 0.94 26.11
CA ALA A 124 -6.96 -0.26 26.75
C ALA A 124 -6.00 -0.79 27.83
N MET A 125 -4.68 -0.83 27.58
CA MET A 125 -3.68 -1.14 28.62
C MET A 125 -3.74 -0.15 29.78
N ALA A 126 -3.83 1.16 29.51
CA ALA A 126 -3.95 2.14 30.57
C ALA A 126 -5.21 1.93 31.44
N TYR A 127 -6.33 1.52 30.84
CA TYR A 127 -7.54 1.16 31.58
C TYR A 127 -7.36 -0.11 32.39
N SER A 128 -6.68 -1.14 31.87
CA SER A 128 -6.45 -2.40 32.56
C SER A 128 -5.66 -2.20 33.88
N TYR A 129 -4.72 -1.25 33.93
CA TYR A 129 -4.00 -0.90 35.16
C TYR A 129 -4.83 -0.08 36.18
N ARG A 130 -5.88 0.61 35.73
CA ARG A 130 -6.74 1.45 36.59
C ARG A 130 -7.88 0.66 37.24
N VAL A 131 -8.37 -0.39 36.57
CA VAL A 131 -9.52 -1.16 37.05
C VAL A 131 -9.12 -2.17 38.12
N ARG A 132 -9.87 -2.19 39.23
CA ARG A 132 -9.66 -3.14 40.34
C ARG A 132 -10.28 -4.51 40.05
N ASN A 133 -11.43 -4.54 39.38
CA ASN A 133 -12.13 -5.78 39.06
C ASN A 133 -11.29 -6.61 38.06
N PRO A 134 -10.87 -7.84 38.43
CA PRO A 134 -10.01 -8.66 37.59
C PRO A 134 -10.68 -9.12 36.29
N LEU A 135 -12.01 -9.29 36.27
CA LEU A 135 -12.75 -9.68 35.07
C LEU A 135 -12.82 -8.53 34.06
N VAL A 136 -13.08 -7.31 34.53
CA VAL A 136 -13.03 -6.11 33.69
C VAL A 136 -11.61 -5.84 33.20
N ARG A 137 -10.60 -6.09 34.05
CA ARG A 137 -9.19 -6.00 33.65
C ARG A 137 -8.86 -6.97 32.51
N ALA A 138 -9.39 -8.19 32.57
CA ALA A 138 -9.19 -9.19 31.52
C ALA A 138 -9.75 -8.70 30.17
N LEU A 139 -10.95 -8.12 30.15
CA LEU A 139 -11.53 -7.54 28.93
C LEU A 139 -10.64 -6.45 28.32
N PHE A 140 -10.13 -5.51 29.13
CA PHE A 140 -9.24 -4.47 28.62
C PHE A 140 -7.89 -5.01 28.14
N MET A 141 -7.34 -6.02 28.82
CA MET A 141 -6.12 -6.68 28.35
C MET A 141 -6.37 -7.39 27.02
N GLN A 142 -7.52 -8.03 26.84
CA GLN A 142 -7.86 -8.70 25.59
C GLN A 142 -7.99 -7.70 24.44
N ILE A 143 -8.73 -6.60 24.63
CA ILE A 143 -8.84 -5.51 23.65
C ILE A 143 -7.45 -4.97 23.26
N ALA A 144 -6.57 -4.81 24.24
CA ALA A 144 -5.21 -4.34 23.98
C ALA A 144 -4.41 -5.33 23.11
N THR A 145 -4.43 -6.61 23.48
CA THR A 145 -3.76 -7.68 22.74
C THR A 145 -4.30 -7.80 21.33
N ASP A 146 -5.61 -7.76 21.15
CA ASP A 146 -6.25 -7.86 19.83
C ASP A 146 -5.89 -6.66 18.96
N SER A 147 -5.90 -5.44 19.52
CA SER A 147 -5.51 -4.24 18.78
C SER A 147 -4.04 -4.29 18.33
N LEU A 148 -3.13 -4.81 19.16
CA LEU A 148 -1.74 -5.03 18.75
C LEU A 148 -1.64 -6.06 17.62
N ARG A 149 -2.37 -7.17 17.74
CA ARG A 149 -2.41 -8.23 16.72
C ARG A 149 -2.98 -7.71 15.39
N HIS A 150 -4.00 -6.85 15.43
CA HIS A 150 -4.54 -6.19 14.23
C HIS A 150 -3.52 -5.26 13.56
N ALA A 151 -2.79 -4.46 14.34
CA ALA A 151 -1.73 -3.59 13.81
C ALA A 151 -0.62 -4.41 13.10
N GLU A 152 -0.26 -5.56 13.66
CA GLU A 152 0.70 -6.49 13.04
C GLU A 152 0.16 -7.07 11.72
N ILE A 153 -1.09 -7.56 11.70
CA ILE A 153 -1.74 -8.08 10.49
C ILE A 153 -1.81 -7.01 9.39
N LEU A 154 -2.23 -5.79 9.73
CA LEU A 154 -2.29 -4.67 8.80
C LEU A 154 -0.90 -4.30 8.26
N THR A 155 0.14 -4.41 9.09
CA THR A 155 1.53 -4.21 8.66
C THR A 155 1.95 -5.28 7.65
N MET A 156 1.60 -6.55 7.89
CA MET A 156 1.87 -7.63 6.92
C MET A 156 1.13 -7.43 5.59
N ILE A 157 -0.14 -6.99 5.65
CA ILE A 157 -0.92 -6.65 4.44
C ILE A 157 -0.25 -5.50 3.68
N LEU A 158 0.22 -4.46 4.39
CA LEU A 158 0.93 -3.33 3.78
C LEU A 158 2.25 -3.78 3.15
N ASP A 159 2.99 -4.67 3.80
CA ASP A 159 4.22 -5.24 3.26
C ASP A 159 3.96 -6.08 2.00
N TYR A 160 2.87 -6.85 1.98
CA TYR A 160 2.43 -7.59 0.80
C TYR A 160 2.05 -6.65 -0.36
N LEU A 161 1.20 -5.65 -0.11
CA LEU A 161 0.75 -4.69 -1.12
C LEU A 161 1.89 -3.82 -1.67
N SER A 162 2.90 -3.54 -0.85
CA SER A 162 4.12 -2.83 -1.26
C SER A 162 5.16 -3.74 -1.94
N GLY A 163 4.89 -5.04 -2.05
CA GLY A 163 5.78 -6.02 -2.67
C GLY A 163 7.00 -6.41 -1.83
N ARG A 164 7.05 -6.00 -0.56
CA ARG A 164 8.10 -6.37 0.42
C ARG A 164 7.90 -7.79 0.96
N LEU A 165 6.68 -8.30 0.91
CA LEU A 165 6.33 -9.67 1.26
C LEU A 165 5.69 -10.36 0.05
N LYS A 166 6.09 -11.61 -0.19
CA LYS A 166 5.45 -12.49 -1.19
C LYS A 166 4.67 -13.57 -0.45
N ALA A 167 3.45 -13.84 -0.90
CA ALA A 167 2.66 -14.94 -0.37
C ALA A 167 3.06 -16.24 -1.06
N GLU A 168 3.36 -17.26 -0.27
CA GLU A 168 3.52 -18.64 -0.72
C GLU A 168 2.17 -19.38 -0.66
N GLY A 169 2.15 -20.64 -1.12
CA GLY A 169 0.99 -21.50 -1.01
C GLY A 169 0.65 -21.84 0.44
N VAL A 170 -0.48 -22.50 0.64
CA VAL A 170 -0.83 -23.05 1.96
C VAL A 170 -0.12 -24.40 2.12
N ASP A 171 0.83 -24.48 3.04
CA ASP A 171 1.64 -25.69 3.29
C ASP A 171 0.95 -26.70 4.25
N LEU A 172 -0.39 -26.75 4.26
CA LEU A 172 -1.20 -27.63 5.09
C LEU A 172 -2.19 -28.44 4.23
N GLY A 173 -2.38 -29.71 4.57
CA GLY A 173 -3.31 -30.60 3.88
C GLY A 173 -4.78 -30.29 4.17
N ASP A 174 -5.66 -30.64 3.22
CA ASP A 174 -7.11 -30.43 3.37
C ASP A 174 -7.70 -31.19 4.59
N GLU A 175 -7.15 -32.38 4.87
CA GLU A 175 -7.54 -33.20 6.04
C GLU A 175 -7.18 -32.52 7.37
N GLU A 176 -5.99 -31.91 7.47
CA GLU A 176 -5.54 -31.21 8.69
C GLU A 176 -6.40 -29.97 8.95
N LEU A 177 -6.72 -29.22 7.90
CA LEU A 177 -7.60 -28.06 7.99
C LEU A 177 -9.05 -28.46 8.30
N GLU A 178 -9.53 -29.61 7.82
CA GLU A 178 -10.88 -30.10 8.13
C GLU A 178 -10.98 -30.54 9.59
N ALA A 179 -9.96 -31.23 10.10
CA ALA A 179 -9.87 -31.60 11.51
C ALA A 179 -9.91 -30.35 12.41
N LEU A 180 -9.09 -29.34 12.11
CA LEU A 180 -9.07 -28.09 12.88
C LEU A 180 -10.41 -27.35 12.81
N ALA A 181 -11.06 -27.29 11.64
CA ALA A 181 -12.38 -26.66 11.52
C ALA A 181 -13.46 -27.40 12.33
N ALA A 182 -13.39 -28.74 12.40
CA ALA A 182 -14.31 -29.53 13.21
C ALA A 182 -14.10 -29.29 14.72
N GLU A 183 -12.84 -29.17 15.15
CA GLU A 183 -12.48 -28.86 16.54
C GLU A 183 -13.04 -27.49 16.97
N GLU A 184 -12.74 -26.42 16.23
CA GLU A 184 -13.23 -25.05 16.51
C GLU A 184 -14.78 -25.00 16.49
N GLY A 185 -15.42 -25.76 15.60
CA GLY A 185 -16.88 -25.87 15.55
C GLY A 185 -17.49 -26.53 16.79
N ALA A 186 -16.86 -27.58 17.32
CA ALA A 186 -17.35 -28.34 18.46
C ALA A 186 -17.17 -27.60 19.80
N MET A 187 -16.11 -26.77 19.94
CA MET A 187 -15.86 -25.99 21.16
C MET A 187 -17.01 -25.04 21.49
N ARG A 188 -17.73 -24.54 20.47
CA ARG A 188 -18.89 -23.65 20.64
C ARG A 188 -20.02 -24.29 21.45
N GLU A 189 -20.30 -25.57 21.25
CA GLU A 189 -21.39 -26.27 21.95
C GLU A 189 -21.08 -26.45 23.44
N SER A 190 -19.79 -26.47 23.81
CA SER A 190 -19.33 -26.79 25.16
C SER A 190 -19.58 -25.69 26.21
N ILE A 191 -19.74 -24.43 25.79
CA ILE A 191 -19.86 -23.28 26.71
C ILE A 191 -21.29 -22.77 26.92
N ALA A 192 -22.29 -23.39 26.28
CA ALA A 192 -23.68 -22.94 26.32
C ALA A 192 -24.25 -22.84 27.75
N GLU A 193 -23.86 -23.77 28.63
CA GLU A 193 -24.27 -23.79 30.04
C GLU A 193 -23.72 -22.60 30.85
N LEU A 194 -22.60 -22.01 30.42
CA LEU A 194 -21.98 -20.87 31.12
C LEU A 194 -22.83 -19.59 31.00
N TYR A 195 -23.73 -19.50 30.02
CA TYR A 195 -24.64 -18.37 29.86
C TYR A 195 -25.69 -18.26 30.98
N LYS A 196 -25.84 -19.30 31.82
CA LYS A 196 -26.70 -19.27 33.02
C LYS A 196 -26.14 -18.35 34.13
N VAL A 197 -24.91 -17.86 33.99
CA VAL A 197 -24.30 -16.95 34.96
C VAL A 197 -24.89 -15.53 34.81
N ASP A 198 -25.38 -14.98 35.93
CA ASP A 198 -26.09 -13.70 35.93
C ASP A 198 -25.20 -12.44 35.93
N ASP A 199 -23.89 -12.60 36.07
CA ASP A 199 -22.95 -11.48 36.07
C ASP A 199 -22.68 -10.93 34.65
N PRO A 200 -22.93 -9.62 34.41
CA PRO A 200 -22.80 -9.04 33.07
C PRO A 200 -21.36 -9.00 32.54
N VAL A 201 -20.34 -8.92 33.40
CA VAL A 201 -18.94 -8.92 33.00
C VAL A 201 -18.51 -10.33 32.63
N VAL A 202 -18.95 -11.34 33.38
CA VAL A 202 -18.74 -12.74 33.03
C VAL A 202 -19.41 -13.07 31.69
N ARG A 203 -20.65 -12.61 31.46
CA ARG A 203 -21.31 -12.78 30.15
C ARG A 203 -20.54 -12.12 29.00
N ALA A 204 -19.94 -10.96 29.21
CA ALA A 204 -19.12 -10.32 28.19
C ALA A 204 -17.86 -11.14 27.84
N LEU A 205 -17.24 -11.78 28.83
CA LEU A 205 -16.10 -12.66 28.62
C LEU A 205 -16.50 -13.94 27.87
N ILE A 206 -17.62 -14.57 28.24
CA ILE A 206 -18.15 -15.76 27.56
C ILE A 206 -18.48 -15.42 26.10
N LEU A 207 -19.16 -14.30 25.87
CA LEU A 207 -19.47 -13.83 24.52
C LEU A 207 -18.19 -13.62 23.70
N SER A 208 -17.13 -13.07 24.31
CA SER A 208 -15.88 -12.88 23.61
C SER A 208 -15.26 -14.20 23.13
N ILE A 209 -15.30 -15.24 23.97
CA ILE A 209 -14.81 -16.57 23.60
C ILE A 209 -15.62 -17.10 22.42
N GLU A 210 -16.97 -17.05 22.50
CA GLU A 210 -17.81 -17.53 21.40
C GLU A 210 -17.55 -16.82 20.07
N LEU A 211 -17.34 -15.50 20.11
CA LEU A 211 -16.99 -14.72 18.92
C LEU A 211 -15.63 -15.13 18.34
N ASP A 212 -14.66 -15.48 19.18
CA ASP A 212 -13.36 -15.96 18.74
C ASP A 212 -13.44 -17.35 18.10
N GLU A 213 -14.16 -18.31 18.70
CA GLU A 213 -14.39 -19.64 18.10
C GLU A 213 -15.09 -19.52 16.73
N GLN A 214 -16.12 -18.66 16.64
CA GLN A 214 -16.79 -18.41 15.36
C GLN A 214 -15.82 -17.81 14.33
N LYS A 215 -14.97 -16.87 14.73
CA LYS A 215 -13.96 -16.25 13.87
C LYS A 215 -12.95 -17.30 13.40
N HIS A 216 -12.42 -18.13 14.29
CA HIS A 216 -11.44 -19.16 13.95
C HIS A 216 -11.99 -20.17 12.95
N TYR A 217 -13.20 -20.70 13.19
CA TYR A 217 -13.87 -21.59 12.24
C TYR A 217 -13.93 -21.00 10.83
N GLN A 218 -14.33 -19.72 10.70
CA GLN A 218 -14.42 -19.04 9.41
C GLN A 218 -13.04 -18.83 8.75
N LEU A 219 -12.00 -18.54 9.54
CA LEU A 219 -10.63 -18.41 9.04
C LEU A 219 -10.12 -19.74 8.47
N VAL A 220 -10.31 -20.85 9.20
CA VAL A 220 -9.89 -22.18 8.74
C VAL A 220 -10.64 -22.61 7.48
N LYS A 221 -11.96 -22.40 7.41
CA LYS A 221 -12.73 -22.66 6.18
C LYS A 221 -12.27 -21.82 4.99
N THR A 222 -11.84 -20.58 5.23
CA THR A 222 -11.28 -19.73 4.17
C THR A 222 -9.93 -20.26 3.67
N LEU A 223 -9.08 -20.76 4.58
CA LEU A 223 -7.80 -21.37 4.23
C LEU A 223 -7.99 -22.65 3.40
N GLN A 224 -8.97 -23.49 3.72
CA GLN A 224 -9.29 -24.68 2.91
C GLN A 224 -9.64 -24.33 1.46
N LEU A 225 -10.43 -23.26 1.26
CA LEU A 225 -10.77 -22.79 -0.08
C LEU A 225 -9.54 -22.29 -0.84
N ALA A 226 -8.57 -21.69 -0.14
CA ALA A 226 -7.32 -21.24 -0.74
C ALA A 226 -6.41 -22.43 -1.10
N ALA A 227 -6.27 -23.41 -0.19
CA ALA A 227 -5.47 -24.62 -0.39
C ALA A 227 -5.94 -25.46 -1.57
N ARG A 228 -7.25 -25.53 -1.82
CA ARG A 228 -7.83 -26.26 -2.98
C ARG A 228 -7.64 -25.56 -4.33
N ARG A 229 -7.20 -24.30 -4.34
CA ARG A 229 -7.03 -23.48 -5.55
C ARG A 229 -5.57 -23.30 -5.96
N GLY A 230 -4.62 -23.58 -5.08
CA GLY A 230 -3.17 -23.62 -5.36
C GLY A 230 -2.77 -24.99 -5.87
#